data_AF-A0A7C7HWE4-F1
#
_entry.id   AF-A0A7C7HWE4-F1
#
_cell.length_a   1.000
_cell.length_b   1.000
_cell.length_c   1.000
_cell.angle_alpha   90.00
_cell.angle_beta   90.00
_cell.angle_gamma   90.00
#
_symmetry.space_group_name_H-M   'P 1'
#
loop_
_entity.id
_entity.type
_entity.pdbx_description
1 polymer ?
#
loop_
_entity_poly.entity_id
_entity_poly.type
_entity_poly.pdbx_seq_one_letter_code
_entity_poly.pdbx_strand_id
1 'polypeptide(L)'
;MMQTRIFILTILLLAVSTAQQNRLFWDGNDWNRVAKSVDYHPKTVHRIKTAYLHGVLDGRLHGYLKTWAKDQYLADDVFGETVDYLTTRELIKNLDNFYEDPINGYIPIPAAIVIANMYAERVPVPMIEDYIEKTRRWINDLTLDLDTLNYSKLIEDKFIKHHEKQFNRSE
;
A
#
# COMPACT_ATOMS: atom_id res chain seq x y z
N MET A 1 19.25 35.14 -24.54
CA MET A 1 20.02 33.97 -24.05
C MET A 1 19.90 33.77 -22.53
N MET A 2 20.13 34.80 -21.69
CA MET A 2 20.00 34.70 -20.23
C MET A 2 18.57 34.42 -19.75
N GLN A 3 17.56 35.09 -20.35
CA GLN A 3 16.15 34.87 -20.00
C GLN A 3 15.66 33.45 -20.33
N THR A 4 16.13 32.86 -21.44
CA THR A 4 15.80 31.48 -21.82
C THR A 4 16.38 30.47 -20.83
N ARG A 5 17.61 30.71 -20.32
CA ARG A 5 18.23 29.86 -19.29
C ARG A 5 17.49 29.94 -17.95
N ILE A 6 17.05 31.15 -17.56
CA ILE A 6 16.26 31.35 -16.34
C ILE A 6 14.92 30.61 -16.45
N PHE A 7 14.23 30.74 -17.59
CA PHE A 7 12.95 30.07 -17.81
C PHE A 7 13.06 28.53 -17.74
N ILE A 8 14.11 27.96 -18.34
CA ILE A 8 14.38 26.52 -18.27
C ILE A 8 14.68 26.10 -16.83
N LEU A 9 15.46 26.87 -16.07
CA LEU A 9 15.75 26.61 -14.66
C LEU A 9 14.47 26.62 -13.81
N THR A 10 13.57 27.57 -14.04
CA THR A 10 12.29 27.65 -13.33
C THR A 10 11.39 26.44 -13.61
N ILE A 11 11.32 26.00 -14.87
CA ILE A 11 10.57 24.79 -15.23
C ILE A 11 11.18 23.55 -14.56
N LEU A 12 12.51 23.44 -14.54
CA LEU A 12 13.20 22.32 -13.92
C LEU A 12 12.95 22.25 -12.40
N LEU A 13 13.00 23.40 -11.71
CA LEU A 13 12.70 23.52 -10.29
C LEU A 13 11.25 23.16 -9.96
N LEU A 14 10.30 23.56 -10.79
CA LEU A 14 8.89 23.18 -10.64
C LEU A 14 8.69 21.67 -10.84
N ALA A 15 9.39 21.05 -11.80
CA ALA A 15 9.30 19.62 -12.04
C ALA A 15 9.91 18.76 -10.91
N VAL A 16 10.99 19.22 -10.28
CA VAL A 16 11.58 18.52 -9.11
C VAL A 16 10.66 18.67 -7.88
N SER A 17 10.00 19.82 -7.72
CA SER A 17 9.04 20.07 -6.64
C SER A 17 7.78 19.20 -6.70
N THR A 18 7.44 18.66 -7.87
CA THR A 18 6.28 17.78 -8.07
C THR A 18 6.63 16.30 -8.15
N ALA A 19 7.90 15.94 -7.90
CA ALA A 19 8.33 14.55 -7.90
C ALA A 19 7.54 13.77 -6.83
N GLN A 20 6.72 12.82 -7.30
CA GLN A 20 5.96 11.94 -6.44
C GLN A 20 6.93 11.03 -5.67
N GLN A 21 6.83 10.99 -4.34
CA GLN A 21 7.56 10.00 -3.56
C GLN A 21 7.24 8.59 -4.06
N ASN A 22 8.26 7.74 -4.18
CA ASN A 22 8.09 6.32 -4.46
C ASN A 22 7.36 5.67 -3.29
N ARG A 23 6.03 5.67 -3.34
CA ARG A 23 5.18 5.04 -2.33
C ARG A 23 4.75 3.67 -2.83
N LEU A 24 5.06 2.64 -2.04
CA LEU A 24 4.67 1.26 -2.36
C LEU A 24 3.20 0.99 -2.03
N PHE A 25 2.68 1.62 -0.98
CA PHE A 25 1.31 1.43 -0.49
C PHE A 25 0.62 2.77 -0.25
N TRP A 26 -0.73 2.76 -0.19
CA TRP A 26 -1.41 3.83 0.55
C TRP A 26 -1.22 3.60 2.04
N ASP A 27 -1.03 4.70 2.76
CA ASP A 27 -0.90 4.76 4.20
C ASP A 27 -2.03 5.59 4.84
N GLY A 28 -1.93 5.83 6.14
CA GLY A 28 -2.86 6.69 6.88
C GLY A 28 -2.89 8.14 6.39
N ASN A 29 -1.78 8.66 5.86
CA ASN A 29 -1.76 10.01 5.28
C ASN A 29 -2.61 10.08 4.02
N ASP A 30 -2.52 9.06 3.16
CA ASP A 30 -3.32 8.95 1.94
C ASP A 30 -4.81 8.80 2.31
N TRP A 31 -5.11 7.95 3.29
CA TRP A 31 -6.46 7.73 3.81
C TRP A 31 -7.11 9.01 4.35
N ASN A 32 -6.38 9.76 5.17
CA ASN A 32 -6.85 11.02 5.76
C ASN A 32 -6.99 12.12 4.69
N ARG A 33 -6.17 12.11 3.65
CA ARG A 33 -6.23 13.08 2.54
C ARG A 33 -7.43 12.89 1.62
N VAL A 34 -8.08 11.72 1.61
CA VAL A 34 -9.27 11.47 0.77
C VAL A 34 -10.35 12.53 1.00
N ALA A 35 -10.60 12.94 2.25
CA ALA A 35 -11.59 13.97 2.53
C ALA A 35 -11.28 15.28 1.81
N LYS A 36 -10.02 15.71 1.87
CA LYS A 36 -9.54 16.94 1.22
C LYS A 36 -9.58 16.82 -0.31
N SER A 37 -9.28 15.66 -0.89
CA SER A 37 -9.21 15.50 -2.36
C SER A 37 -10.56 15.58 -3.06
N VAL A 38 -11.66 15.41 -2.32
CA VAL A 38 -13.04 15.53 -2.83
C VAL A 38 -13.84 16.64 -2.15
N ASP A 39 -13.15 17.67 -1.66
CA ASP A 39 -13.76 18.84 -1.02
C ASP A 39 -14.77 18.44 0.08
N TYR A 40 -14.37 17.47 0.90
CA TYR A 40 -15.11 16.96 2.06
C TYR A 40 -16.53 16.42 1.78
N HIS A 41 -16.86 16.09 0.52
CA HIS A 41 -18.17 15.52 0.17
C HIS A 41 -18.34 14.09 0.76
N PRO A 42 -19.19 13.88 1.80
CA PRO A 42 -19.13 12.65 2.60
C PRO A 42 -19.45 11.37 1.81
N LYS A 43 -20.39 11.46 0.86
CA LYS A 43 -20.75 10.33 -0.02
C LYS A 43 -19.58 9.93 -0.91
N THR A 44 -18.83 10.91 -1.43
CA THR A 44 -17.69 10.66 -2.32
C THR A 44 -16.51 10.12 -1.52
N VAL A 45 -16.24 10.65 -0.32
CA VAL A 45 -15.23 10.11 0.60
C VAL A 45 -15.49 8.64 0.89
N HIS A 46 -16.72 8.31 1.26
CA HIS A 46 -17.10 6.93 1.54
C HIS A 46 -16.91 6.03 0.31
N ARG A 47 -17.33 6.48 -0.89
CA ARG A 47 -17.15 5.72 -2.14
C ARG A 47 -15.69 5.44 -2.45
N ILE A 48 -14.80 6.42 -2.31
CA ILE A 48 -13.36 6.25 -2.58
C ILE A 48 -12.75 5.26 -1.59
N LYS A 49 -13.01 5.44 -0.28
CA LYS A 49 -12.52 4.54 0.76
C LYS A 49 -13.00 3.10 0.54
N THR A 50 -14.29 2.93 0.22
CA THR A 50 -14.87 1.62 -0.12
C THR A 50 -14.21 0.99 -1.34
N ALA A 51 -14.03 1.74 -2.43
CA ALA A 51 -13.39 1.24 -3.64
C ALA A 51 -11.94 0.79 -3.39
N TYR A 52 -11.19 1.55 -2.58
CA TYR A 52 -9.84 1.20 -2.20
C TYR A 52 -9.81 -0.11 -1.37
N LEU A 53 -10.67 -0.21 -0.34
CA LEU A 53 -10.75 -1.41 0.49
C LEU A 53 -11.10 -2.66 -0.33
N HIS A 54 -12.08 -2.56 -1.24
CA HIS A 54 -12.40 -3.68 -2.14
C HIS A 54 -11.21 -4.05 -3.02
N GLY A 55 -10.50 -3.08 -3.61
CA GLY A 55 -9.31 -3.36 -4.40
C GLY A 55 -8.22 -4.11 -3.61
N VAL A 56 -8.00 -3.74 -2.35
CA VAL A 56 -7.03 -4.44 -1.47
C VAL A 56 -7.50 -5.86 -1.17
N LEU A 57 -8.77 -6.05 -0.79
CA LEU A 57 -9.32 -7.36 -0.45
C LEU A 57 -9.37 -8.30 -1.67
N ASP A 58 -9.74 -7.78 -2.84
CA ASP A 58 -9.73 -8.53 -4.10
C ASP A 58 -8.30 -8.93 -4.50
N GLY A 59 -7.34 -8.02 -4.32
CA GLY A 59 -5.92 -8.30 -4.56
C GLY A 59 -5.38 -9.40 -3.64
N ARG A 60 -5.76 -9.35 -2.35
CA ARG A 60 -5.44 -10.40 -1.38
C ARG A 60 -6.05 -11.74 -1.77
N LEU A 61 -7.34 -11.77 -2.10
CA LEU A 61 -8.04 -12.98 -2.54
C LEU A 61 -7.38 -13.58 -3.79
N HIS A 62 -7.01 -12.73 -4.76
CA HIS A 62 -6.28 -13.17 -5.94
C HIS A 62 -4.93 -13.81 -5.56
N GLY A 63 -4.18 -13.19 -4.65
CA GLY A 63 -2.92 -13.72 -4.11
C GLY A 63 -3.11 -15.10 -3.49
N TYR A 64 -4.08 -15.23 -2.58
CA TYR A 64 -4.44 -16.49 -1.95
C TYR A 64 -4.74 -17.58 -2.99
N LEU A 65 -5.68 -17.34 -3.90
CA LEU A 65 -6.10 -18.34 -4.90
C LEU A 65 -4.94 -18.78 -5.81
N LYS A 66 -4.05 -17.84 -6.16
CA LYS A 66 -2.89 -18.13 -7.00
C LYS A 66 -1.84 -18.97 -6.28
N THR A 67 -1.59 -18.69 -5.00
CA THR A 67 -0.69 -19.48 -4.15
C THR A 67 -1.30 -20.85 -3.88
N TRP A 68 -2.59 -20.90 -3.54
CA TRP A 68 -3.33 -22.12 -3.22
C TRP A 68 -3.31 -23.12 -4.38
N ALA A 69 -3.43 -22.64 -5.62
CA ALA A 69 -3.34 -23.47 -6.83
C ALA A 69 -1.95 -24.13 -7.03
N LYS A 70 -0.93 -23.70 -6.28
CA LYS A 70 0.43 -24.26 -6.30
C LYS A 70 0.75 -25.03 -5.03
N ASP A 71 0.43 -24.46 -3.89
CA ASP A 71 0.64 -25.01 -2.56
C ASP A 71 -0.44 -24.48 -1.63
N GLN A 72 -1.37 -25.37 -1.27
CA GLN A 72 -2.47 -25.03 -0.39
C GLN A 72 -1.99 -24.72 1.03
N TYR A 73 -1.04 -25.49 1.57
CA TYR A 73 -0.57 -25.30 2.94
C TYR A 73 0.10 -23.93 3.08
N LEU A 74 0.93 -23.55 2.10
CA LEU A 74 1.55 -22.23 2.07
C LEU A 74 0.52 -21.11 1.97
N ALA A 75 -0.55 -21.29 1.19
CA ALA A 75 -1.60 -20.28 1.07
C ALA A 75 -2.34 -20.09 2.40
N ASP A 76 -2.70 -21.18 3.07
CA ASP A 76 -3.41 -21.16 4.34
C ASP A 76 -2.53 -20.57 5.46
N ASP A 77 -1.21 -20.81 5.43
CA ASP A 77 -0.25 -20.24 6.39
C ASP A 77 -0.02 -18.72 6.17
N VAL A 78 0.21 -18.30 4.92
CA VAL A 78 0.56 -16.91 4.59
C VAL A 78 -0.65 -15.97 4.62
N PHE A 79 -1.84 -16.47 4.32
CA PHE A 79 -3.09 -15.69 4.28
C PHE A 79 -4.07 -16.10 5.39
N GLY A 80 -3.55 -16.61 6.51
CA GLY A 80 -4.35 -17.08 7.64
C GLY A 80 -4.97 -15.94 8.48
N GLU A 81 -4.66 -14.68 8.19
CA GLU A 81 -5.19 -13.54 8.91
C GLU A 81 -6.67 -13.25 8.58
N THR A 82 -7.44 -12.88 9.60
CA THR A 82 -8.83 -12.45 9.43
C THR A 82 -8.90 -11.04 8.86
N VAL A 83 -9.68 -10.86 7.79
CA VAL A 83 -9.85 -9.57 7.11
C VAL A 83 -11.31 -9.16 6.89
N ASP A 84 -12.25 -10.06 7.15
CA ASP A 84 -13.66 -9.97 6.80
C ASP A 84 -14.62 -10.05 8.00
N TYR A 85 -14.09 -9.96 9.22
CA TYR A 85 -14.91 -9.90 10.43
C TYR A 85 -15.74 -8.61 10.50
N LEU A 86 -15.15 -7.48 10.10
CA LEU A 86 -15.84 -6.19 10.02
C LEU A 86 -16.54 -6.00 8.66
N THR A 87 -17.75 -5.45 8.66
CA THR A 87 -18.35 -4.95 7.42
C THR A 87 -17.53 -3.78 6.87
N THR A 88 -17.60 -3.49 5.57
CA THR A 88 -16.85 -2.38 4.97
C THR A 88 -17.10 -1.04 5.66
N ARG A 89 -18.34 -0.79 6.12
CA ARG A 89 -18.66 0.45 6.84
C ARG A 89 -17.96 0.50 8.20
N GLU A 90 -17.96 -0.61 8.94
CA GLU A 90 -17.28 -0.69 10.24
C GLU A 90 -15.78 -0.63 10.07
N LEU A 91 -15.22 -1.30 9.05
CA LEU A 91 -13.81 -1.25 8.71
C LEU A 91 -13.37 0.19 8.41
N ILE A 92 -14.13 0.93 7.59
CA ILE A 92 -13.85 2.36 7.34
C ILE A 92 -13.83 3.15 8.65
N LYS A 93 -14.82 2.96 9.52
CA LYS A 93 -14.88 3.65 10.82
C LYS A 93 -13.69 3.30 11.72
N ASN A 94 -13.28 2.03 11.76
CA ASN A 94 -12.13 1.59 12.56
C ASN A 94 -10.82 2.14 12.01
N LEU A 95 -10.66 2.18 10.68
CA LEU A 95 -9.50 2.80 10.04
C LEU A 95 -9.46 4.31 10.28
N ASP A 96 -10.61 5.00 10.18
CA ASP A 96 -10.70 6.42 10.52
C ASP A 96 -10.19 6.68 11.93
N ASN A 97 -10.67 5.94 12.93
CA ASN A 97 -10.20 6.05 14.31
C ASN A 97 -8.72 5.68 14.46
N PHE A 98 -8.26 4.62 13.80
CA PHE A 98 -6.86 4.16 13.89
C PHE A 98 -5.88 5.21 13.36
N TYR A 99 -6.25 5.91 12.29
CA TYR A 99 -5.44 6.96 11.66
C TYR A 99 -5.69 8.36 12.21
N GLU A 100 -6.51 8.51 13.26
CA GLU A 100 -6.52 9.75 14.05
C GLU A 100 -5.20 9.96 14.79
N ASP A 101 -4.51 8.87 15.19
CA ASP A 101 -3.17 8.94 15.75
C ASP A 101 -2.13 9.20 14.64
N PRO A 102 -1.41 10.34 14.66
CA PRO A 102 -0.40 10.67 13.67
C PRO A 102 0.73 9.63 13.57
N ILE A 103 1.01 8.89 14.65
CA ILE A 103 2.05 7.84 14.66
C ILE A 103 1.64 6.67 13.76
N ASN A 104 0.35 6.47 13.51
CA ASN A 104 -0.12 5.42 12.61
C ASN A 104 -0.12 5.86 11.14
N GLY A 105 0.19 7.13 10.85
CA GLY A 105 0.08 7.71 9.51
C GLY A 105 0.87 6.99 8.42
N TYR A 106 1.97 6.33 8.75
CA TYR A 106 2.83 5.59 7.80
C TYR A 106 2.53 4.07 7.74
N ILE A 107 1.59 3.59 8.55
CA ILE A 107 1.18 2.17 8.52
C ILE A 107 0.34 1.94 7.25
N PRO A 108 0.73 0.99 6.37
CA PRO A 108 -0.02 0.70 5.15
C PRO A 108 -1.45 0.24 5.44
N ILE A 109 -2.38 0.63 4.57
CA ILE A 109 -3.80 0.27 4.70
C ILE A 109 -4.02 -1.26 4.80
N PRO A 110 -3.35 -2.13 4.02
CA PRO A 110 -3.52 -3.58 4.16
C PRO A 110 -3.22 -4.09 5.58
N ALA A 111 -2.17 -3.57 6.23
CA ALA A 111 -1.84 -3.96 7.61
C ALA A 111 -2.87 -3.39 8.60
N ALA A 112 -3.34 -2.16 8.38
CA ALA A 112 -4.37 -1.57 9.23
C ALA A 112 -5.72 -2.30 9.13
N ILE A 113 -6.03 -2.94 8.00
CA ILE A 113 -7.21 -3.82 7.87
C ILE A 113 -7.09 -5.01 8.84
N VAL A 114 -5.92 -5.66 8.88
CA VAL A 114 -5.67 -6.78 9.81
C VAL A 114 -5.78 -6.31 11.25
N ILE A 115 -5.12 -5.20 11.60
CA ILE A 115 -5.17 -4.61 12.94
C ILE A 115 -6.62 -4.28 13.37
N ALA A 116 -7.41 -3.69 12.47
CA ALA A 116 -8.82 -3.36 12.74
C ALA A 116 -9.66 -4.61 13.02
N ASN A 117 -9.45 -5.70 12.27
CA ASN A 117 -10.14 -6.97 12.52
C ASN A 117 -9.65 -7.61 13.83
N MET A 118 -8.35 -7.59 14.14
CA MET A 118 -7.81 -8.08 15.43
C MET A 118 -8.46 -7.37 16.63
N TYR A 119 -8.63 -6.05 16.57
CA TYR A 119 -9.36 -5.30 17.60
C TYR A 119 -10.83 -5.73 17.70
N ALA A 120 -11.49 -5.91 16.56
CA ALA A 120 -12.90 -6.30 16.50
C ALA A 120 -13.15 -7.73 17.03
N GLU A 121 -12.21 -8.63 16.79
CA GLU A 121 -12.18 -10.02 17.29
C GLU A 121 -11.73 -10.12 18.76
N ARG A 122 -11.33 -9.00 19.38
CA ARG A 122 -10.85 -8.95 20.76
C ARG A 122 -9.59 -9.79 20.99
N VAL A 123 -8.69 -9.81 20.01
CA VAL A 123 -7.34 -10.34 20.19
C VAL A 123 -6.67 -9.59 21.36
N PRO A 124 -5.88 -10.26 22.21
CA PRO A 124 -5.21 -9.60 23.33
C PRO A 124 -4.41 -8.38 22.88
N VAL A 125 -4.63 -7.23 23.55
CA VAL A 125 -3.98 -5.94 23.21
C VAL A 125 -2.46 -6.06 23.05
N PRO A 126 -1.71 -6.79 23.92
CA PRO A 126 -0.26 -6.94 23.75
C PRO A 126 0.14 -7.58 22.41
N MET A 127 -0.68 -8.48 21.86
CA MET A 127 -0.42 -9.10 20.56
C MET A 127 -0.69 -8.12 19.40
N ILE A 128 -1.70 -7.27 19.54
CA ILE A 128 -2.01 -6.23 18.55
C ILE A 128 -0.88 -5.18 18.54
N GLU A 129 -0.41 -4.76 19.71
CA GLU A 129 0.70 -3.81 19.84
C GLU A 129 1.99 -4.37 19.26
N ASP A 130 2.32 -5.65 19.52
CA ASP A 130 3.47 -6.32 18.91
C ASP A 130 3.35 -6.40 17.37
N TYR A 131 2.16 -6.67 16.85
CA TYR A 131 1.91 -6.66 15.40
C TYR A 131 2.11 -5.27 14.79
N ILE A 132 1.59 -4.22 15.43
CA ILE A 132 1.77 -2.82 15.01
C ILE A 132 3.26 -2.47 14.98
N GLU A 133 3.99 -2.80 16.05
CA GLU A 133 5.42 -2.54 16.18
C GLU A 133 6.23 -3.26 15.08
N LYS A 134 5.95 -4.55 14.83
CA LYS A 134 6.57 -5.32 13.74
C LYS A 134 6.25 -4.72 12.37
N THR A 135 5.01 -4.30 12.15
CA THR A 135 4.59 -3.64 10.90
C THR A 135 5.37 -2.36 10.66
N ARG A 136 5.57 -1.54 11.70
CA ARG A 136 6.33 -0.28 11.63
C ARG A 136 7.79 -0.53 11.29
N ARG A 137 8.43 -1.54 11.90
CA ARG A 137 9.81 -1.91 11.56
C ARG A 137 9.90 -2.41 10.12
N TRP A 138 9.02 -3.32 9.74
CA TRP A 138 8.98 -3.88 8.39
C TRP A 138 8.84 -2.80 7.30
N ILE A 139 7.93 -1.83 7.46
CA ILE A 139 7.76 -0.78 6.44
C ILE A 139 8.97 0.16 6.38
N ASN A 140 9.63 0.40 7.51
CA ASN A 140 10.86 1.19 7.55
C ASN A 140 12.01 0.46 6.83
N ASP A 141 12.21 -0.81 7.14
CA ASP A 141 13.24 -1.64 6.49
C ASP A 141 12.99 -1.73 4.98
N LEU A 142 11.73 -1.97 4.58
CA LEU A 142 11.34 -2.01 3.17
C LEU A 142 11.59 -0.68 2.45
N THR A 143 11.36 0.45 3.11
CA THR A 143 11.62 1.78 2.54
C THR A 143 13.12 2.00 2.35
N LEU A 144 13.94 1.62 3.33
CA LEU A 144 15.41 1.70 3.23
C LEU A 144 15.96 0.80 2.12
N ASP A 145 15.41 -0.41 1.97
CA ASP A 145 15.78 -1.34 0.90
C ASP A 145 15.42 -0.77 -0.48
N LEU A 146 14.25 -0.13 -0.61
CA LEU A 146 13.83 0.56 -1.84
C LEU A 146 14.71 1.75 -2.20
N ASP A 147 15.21 2.49 -1.21
CA ASP A 147 16.09 3.63 -1.43
C ASP A 147 17.52 3.20 -1.81
N THR A 148 17.95 2.02 -1.39
CA THR A 148 19.28 1.45 -1.67
C THR A 148 19.31 0.56 -2.91
N LEU A 149 18.15 0.30 -3.53
CA LEU A 149 18.01 -0.58 -4.68
C LEU A 149 18.73 -0.05 -5.93
N ASN A 150 19.52 -0.92 -6.58
CA ASN A 150 20.16 -0.60 -7.86
C ASN A 150 19.13 -0.70 -9.00
N TYR A 151 18.45 0.41 -9.26
CA TYR A 151 17.42 0.51 -10.30
C TYR A 151 17.91 0.10 -11.70
N SER A 152 19.17 0.35 -12.04
CA SER A 152 19.73 -0.03 -13.35
C SER A 152 19.72 -1.55 -13.54
N LYS A 153 20.15 -2.29 -12.51
CA LYS A 153 20.12 -3.76 -12.53
C LYS A 153 18.69 -4.30 -12.61
N LEU A 154 17.75 -3.67 -11.89
CA LEU A 154 16.36 -4.12 -11.85
C LEU A 154 15.65 -3.96 -13.21
N ILE A 155 15.98 -2.90 -13.95
CA ILE A 155 15.49 -2.70 -15.33
C ILE A 155 16.09 -3.73 -16.29
N GLU A 156 17.39 -4.02 -16.17
CA GLU A 156 18.07 -5.04 -16.97
C GLU A 156 17.46 -6.43 -16.75
N ASP A 157 17.27 -6.85 -15.51
CA ASP A 157 16.65 -8.13 -15.15
C ASP A 157 15.22 -8.24 -15.70
N LYS A 158 14.45 -7.13 -15.65
CA LYS A 158 13.10 -7.08 -16.22
C LYS A 158 13.12 -7.22 -17.74
N PHE A 159 14.06 -6.55 -18.41
CA PHE A 159 14.23 -6.65 -19.85
C PHE A 159 14.53 -8.09 -20.28
N ILE A 160 15.50 -8.74 -19.63
CA ILE A 160 15.89 -10.14 -19.90
C ILE A 160 14.70 -11.06 -19.71
N LYS A 161 14.03 -11.01 -18.55
CA LYS A 161 12.87 -11.86 -18.24
C LYS A 161 11.75 -11.75 -19.29
N HIS A 162 11.48 -10.54 -19.79
CA HIS A 162 10.44 -10.34 -20.80
C HIS A 162 10.87 -10.79 -22.20
N HIS A 163 12.15 -10.61 -22.56
CA HIS A 163 12.71 -11.11 -23.82
C HIS A 163 12.71 -12.64 -23.87
N GLU A 164 13.15 -13.31 -22.81
CA GLU A 164 13.16 -14.78 -22.72
C GLU A 164 11.73 -15.36 -22.82
N LYS A 165 10.76 -14.67 -22.22
CA LYS A 165 9.34 -15.07 -22.29
C LYS A 165 8.71 -14.89 -23.67
N GLN A 166 9.22 -13.95 -24.48
CA GLN A 166 8.80 -13.78 -25.88
C GLN A 166 9.41 -14.86 -26.77
N PHE A 167 10.68 -15.22 -26.53
CA PHE A 167 11.39 -16.26 -27.29
C PHE A 167 10.72 -17.64 -27.13
N ASN A 168 10.31 -18.00 -25.91
CA ASN A 168 9.62 -19.27 -25.62
C ASN A 168 8.15 -19.33 -26.05
N ARG A 169 7.59 -18.27 -26.67
CA ARG A 169 6.23 -18.26 -27.24
C ARG A 169 6.21 -18.31 -28.77
N SER A 170 7.38 -18.23 -29.41
CA SER A 170 7.56 -18.29 -30.86
C SER A 170 8.01 -19.66 -31.37
N GLU A 171 8.06 -20.67 -30.50
CA GLU A 171 8.11 -22.10 -30.85
C GLU A 171 6.73 -22.74 -30.63
#